data_AF-A0A9D1QUJ8-F1
#
_entry.id   AF-A0A9D1QUJ8-F1
#
_cell.length_a   1.000
_cell.length_b   1.000
_cell.length_c   1.000
_cell.angle_alpha   90.00
_cell.angle_beta   90.00
_cell.angle_gamma   90.00
#
_symmetry.space_group_name_H-M   'P 1'
#
loop_
_entity.id
_entity.type
_entity.pdbx_description
1 polymer ?
#
loop_
_entity_poly.entity_id
_entity_poly.type
_entity_poly.pdbx_seq_one_letter_code
_entity_poly.pdbx_strand_id
1 'polypeptide(L)' 'MKWRIYPSQRGRVNKLVRRRCCCYDHGNCILLDDGEPHRCVQIISRSGIYCNYFRRAVLPSDSELYAQIRDQNK' A
#
# COMPACT_ATOMS: atom_id res chain seq x y z
N MET A 1 -7.30 10.92 5.57
CA MET A 1 -6.76 11.59 4.37
C MET A 1 -6.25 10.53 3.41
N LYS A 2 -6.92 10.34 2.27
CA LYS A 2 -6.60 9.32 1.26
C LYS A 2 -5.64 9.91 0.23
N TRP A 3 -4.48 9.29 0.00
CA TRP A 3 -3.65 9.63 -1.16
C TRP A 3 -4.18 8.89 -2.39
N ARG A 4 -4.48 9.62 -3.46
CA ARG A 4 -4.90 9.08 -4.75
C ARG A 4 -3.69 8.48 -5.47
N ILE A 5 -3.91 7.34 -6.13
CA ILE A 5 -2.92 6.75 -7.04
C ILE A 5 -3.54 6.65 -8.44
N TYR A 6 -2.73 6.80 -9.47
CA TYR A 6 -3.14 6.54 -10.84
C TYR A 6 -3.08 5.05 -11.19
N PRO A 7 -3.86 4.59 -12.20
CA PRO A 7 -3.81 3.20 -12.66
C PRO A 7 -2.40 2.72 -13.00
N SER A 8 -1.56 3.59 -13.57
CA SER A 8 -0.15 3.31 -13.89
C SER A 8 0.71 3.00 -12.66
N GLN A 9 0.41 3.59 -11.51
CA GLN A 9 1.15 3.40 -10.25
C GLN A 9 0.74 2.12 -9.50
N ARG A 10 -0.48 1.61 -9.75
CA ARG A 10 -1.07 0.47 -9.00
C ARG A 10 -0.18 -0.78 -9.03
N GLY A 11 0.44 -1.07 -10.18
CA GLY A 11 1.34 -2.21 -10.33
C GLY A 11 2.55 -2.13 -9.39
N ARG A 12 3.22 -0.96 -9.34
CA ARG A 12 4.36 -0.73 -8.43
C ARG A 12 3.93 -0.77 -6.97
N VAL A 13 2.80 -0.14 -6.62
CA VAL A 13 2.23 -0.20 -5.26
C VAL A 13 2.02 -1.64 -4.82
N ASN A 14 1.36 -2.47 -5.65
CA ASN A 14 1.11 -3.86 -5.33
C ASN A 14 2.40 -4.69 -5.21
N LYS A 15 3.37 -4.44 -6.09
CA LYS A 15 4.70 -5.08 -6.02
C LYS A 15 5.41 -4.71 -4.71
N LEU A 16 5.31 -3.46 -4.29
CA LEU A 16 5.93 -2.98 -3.07
C LEU A 16 5.30 -3.60 -1.83
N VAL A 17 3.96 -3.67 -1.77
CA VAL A 17 3.26 -4.38 -0.68
C VAL A 17 3.75 -5.82 -0.59
N ARG A 18 3.72 -6.56 -1.70
CA ARG A 18 4.10 -8.00 -1.72
C ARG A 18 5.55 -8.26 -1.33
N ARG A 19 6.46 -7.32 -1.62
CA ARG A 19 7.91 -7.53 -1.43
C ARG A 19 8.47 -6.90 -0.17
N ARG A 20 7.83 -5.85 0.36
CA ARG A 20 8.40 -5.00 1.42
C ARG A 20 7.49 -4.81 2.62
N CYS A 21 6.20 -5.12 2.54
CA CYS A 21 5.31 -5.01 3.68
C CYS A 21 5.42 -6.27 4.55
N CYS A 22 6.02 -6.16 5.74
CA CYS A 22 6.12 -7.28 6.68
C CYS A 22 4.76 -7.78 7.19
N CYS A 23 3.71 -6.96 7.07
CA CYS A 23 2.35 -7.33 7.46
C CYS A 23 1.58 -8.04 6.35
N TYR A 24 2.15 -8.19 5.15
CA TYR A 24 1.49 -8.86 4.03
C TYR A 24 1.78 -10.37 4.07
N ASP A 25 0.72 -11.18 4.08
CA ASP A 25 0.82 -12.64 4.03
C ASP A 25 -0.18 -13.21 3.02
N HIS A 26 0.31 -13.75 1.90
CA HIS A 26 -0.47 -14.44 0.86
C HIS A 26 -1.78 -13.76 0.39
N GLY A 27 -1.91 -12.43 0.51
CA GLY A 27 -3.14 -11.69 0.15
C GLY A 27 -3.83 -11.02 1.34
N ASN A 28 -3.50 -11.47 2.55
CA ASN A 28 -4.03 -11.00 3.82
C ASN A 28 -3.07 -10.03 4.52
N CYS A 29 -3.58 -9.37 5.56
CA CYS A 29 -2.83 -8.44 6.39
C CYS A 29 -2.84 -8.90 7.84
N ILE A 30 -1.66 -9.28 8.36
CA ILE A 30 -1.48 -9.81 9.71
C ILE A 30 -1.98 -8.82 10.78
N LEU A 31 -1.79 -7.52 10.57
CA LEU A 31 -2.24 -6.50 11.52
C LEU A 31 -3.77 -6.35 11.63
N LEU A 32 -4.50 -6.94 10.69
CA LEU A 32 -5.96 -6.93 10.70
C LEU A 32 -6.53 -8.25 11.21
N ASP A 33 -5.69 -9.26 11.45
CA ASP A 33 -6.12 -10.58 11.92
C ASP A 33 -6.69 -10.47 13.34
N ASP A 34 -7.99 -10.76 13.46
CA ASP A 34 -8.74 -10.81 14.71
C ASP A 34 -9.13 -12.24 15.08
N GLY A 35 -8.41 -13.23 14.54
CA GLY A 35 -8.76 -14.65 14.58
C GLY A 35 -9.23 -15.19 13.23
N GLU A 36 -9.51 -14.30 12.26
CA GLU A 36 -9.86 -14.63 10.88
C GLU A 36 -8.97 -13.87 9.88
N PRO A 37 -8.62 -14.50 8.73
CA PRO A 37 -7.76 -13.86 7.74
C PRO A 37 -8.46 -12.71 6.99
N HIS A 38 -7.92 -11.50 7.14
CA HIS A 38 -8.43 -10.30 6.47
C HIS A 38 -7.58 -9.86 5.28
N ARG A 39 -8.22 -9.58 4.15
CA ARG A 39 -7.52 -9.13 2.92
C ARG A 39 -6.76 -7.82 3.17
N CYS A 40 -5.56 -7.73 2.63
CA CYS A 40 -4.76 -6.52 2.73
C CYS A 40 -5.46 -5.34 2.03
N VAL A 41 -5.87 -4.35 2.82
CA VAL A 41 -6.59 -3.16 2.34
C VAL A 41 -5.85 -2.41 1.23
N GLN A 42 -4.51 -2.43 1.24
CA GLN A 42 -3.71 -1.77 0.21
C GLN A 42 -3.71 -2.54 -1.12
N ILE A 43 -3.76 -3.88 -1.09
CA ILE A 43 -3.79 -4.72 -2.30
C ILE A 43 -5.15 -4.64 -3.01
N ILE A 44 -6.24 -4.62 -2.24
CA ILE A 44 -7.59 -4.56 -2.81
C ILE A 44 -7.94 -3.15 -3.31
N SER A 45 -7.27 -2.12 -2.82
CA SER A 45 -7.47 -0.75 -3.28
C SER A 45 -7.03 -0.56 -4.74
N ARG A 46 -7.87 0.13 -5.52
CA ARG A 46 -7.60 0.43 -6.94
C ARG A 46 -7.14 1.85 -7.21
N SER A 47 -7.54 2.80 -6.37
CA SER A 47 -7.45 4.24 -6.65
C SER A 47 -6.83 5.07 -5.53
N GLY A 48 -6.40 4.43 -4.43
CA GLY A 48 -5.66 5.17 -3.42
C GLY A 48 -4.90 4.33 -2.42
N ILE A 49 -4.18 5.03 -1.56
CA ILE A 49 -3.50 4.47 -0.40
C ILE A 49 -4.37 4.74 0.81
N TYR A 50 -4.87 3.65 1.40
CA TYR A 50 -5.71 3.65 2.60
C TYR A 50 -4.96 3.10 3.81
N CYS A 51 -3.93 2.28 3.57
CA CYS A 51 -3.13 1.71 4.64
C CYS A 51 -2.12 2.76 5.15
N ASN A 52 -2.32 3.26 6.37
CA ASN A 52 -1.41 4.21 7.00
C ASN A 52 -0.01 3.63 7.21
N TYR A 53 0.08 2.33 7.54
CA TYR A 53 1.35 1.63 7.68
C TYR A 53 2.11 1.61 6.35
N PHE A 54 1.45 1.20 5.26
CA PHE A 54 2.04 1.25 3.93
C PHE A 54 2.54 2.65 3.59
N ARG A 55 1.71 3.68 3.78
CA ARG A 55 2.06 5.06 3.45
C ARG A 55 3.33 5.56 4.18
N ARG A 56 3.49 5.22 5.46
CA ARG A 56 4.55 5.76 6.31
C ARG A 56 5.82 4.90 6.34
N ALA A 57 5.66 3.58 6.31
CA ALA A 57 6.78 2.64 6.51
C ALA A 57 7.23 1.94 5.23
N VAL A 58 6.30 1.62 4.32
CA VAL A 58 6.60 0.79 3.15
C VAL A 58 6.82 1.63 1.90
N LEU A 59 5.93 2.58 1.61
CA LEU A 59 5.99 3.43 0.42
C LEU A 59 7.31 4.20 0.30
N PRO A 60 7.89 4.78 1.36
CA PRO A 60 9.17 5.49 1.25
C PRO A 60 10.36 4.61 0.83
N SER A 61 10.24 3.28 0.86
CA SER A 61 11.29 2.37 0.36
C SER A 61 11.42 2.37 -1.17
N ASP A 62 10.43 2.90 -1.90
CA ASP A 62 10.53 3.27 -3.31
C ASP A 62 10.46 4.80 -3.40
N SER A 63 11.63 5.44 -3.33
CA SER A 63 11.76 6.90 -3.24
C SER A 63 11.12 7.63 -4.41
N GLU A 64 11.25 7.08 -5.62
CA GLU A 64 10.68 7.62 -6.85
C GLU A 64 9.15 7.57 -6.82
N LEU A 65 8.57 6.40 -6.52
CA LEU A 65 7.12 6.24 -6.41
C LEU A 65 6.53 7.10 -5.27
N TYR A 66 7.23 7.16 -4.13
CA TYR A 66 6.83 8.00 -3.01
C TYR A 66 6.77 9.48 -3.41
N ALA A 67 7.81 10.00 -4.07
CA ALA A 67 7.83 11.39 -4.53
C ALA A 67 6.68 11.68 -5.52
N GLN A 68 6.49 10.82 -6.53
CA GLN A 68 5.40 10.96 -7.50
C GLN A 68 4.03 11.02 -6.83
N ILE A 69 3.72 10.08 -5.95
CA ILE A 69 2.42 10.02 -5.26
C ILE A 69 2.28 11.19 -4.29
N ARG A 70 3.34 11.54 -3.54
CA ARG A 70 3.30 12.66 -2.60
C ARG A 70 3.03 13.96 -3.32
N ASP A 71 3.76 14.26 -4.39
CA ASP A 71 3.66 15.52 -5.12
C ASP A 71 2.32 15.65 -5.85
N GLN A 72 1.74 14.54 -6.31
CA GLN A 72 0.37 14.48 -6.84
C GLN A 72 -0.72 14.79 -5.79
N ASN A 73 -0.46 14.55 -4.50
CA ASN A 73 -1.44 14.65 -3.41
C ASN A 73 -1.14 15.80 -2.43
N LYS A 74 -0.30 16.76 -2.84
CA LYS A 74 -0.16 18.05 -2.16
C LYS A 74 -1.40 18.89 -2.40
#